data_AF-A0A8H5KTQ2-F1
#
_entry.id   AF-A0A8H5KTQ2-F1
#
_cell.length_a   1.000
_cell.length_b   1.000
_cell.length_c   1.000
_cell.angle_alpha   90.00
_cell.angle_beta   90.00
_cell.angle_gamma   90.00
#
_symmetry.space_group_name_H-M   'P 1'
#
loop_
_entity.id
_entity.type
_entity.pdbx_description
1 polymer ?
#
loop_
_entity_poly.entity_id
_entity_poly.type
_entity_poly.pdbx_seq_one_letter_code
_entity_poly.pdbx_strand_id
1 'polypeptide(L)'
;MNNTHYPSPESLPEAHLSHPASDERKRASNATADELPQSLIEFKRKCETGDYSPLTEFHLSKTDYTRLHDKIQTRFRRFDYNPRRQLITFRMPSTVHDFFVSFLGSAVMNKIRGIGRQNRRARAFTQSIQNGLTSNVILIDGDDKWEQQPDSQFRHIGARYPGVVLEVALTQDAKGLRRVARRYIYHTDGQIKVVLGIDLNKDKESTISVWKPTFSPAQNSDGVDMDIERVVQAQPFRDAKKNPVNGTLTLRLHDFAPDNLCQDCPNTAFSIPYRDMSDMLAMAEQFKLIEEREEVPEPSSRVVHKRRYSESSEDRMAEEDD
;
A
#
# COMPACT_ATOMS: atom_id res chain seq x y z
N MET A 1 -99.99 -2.77 -31.11
CA MET A 1 -99.21 -3.96 -30.68
C MET A 1 -97.73 -3.63 -30.80
N ASN A 2 -96.98 -4.04 -29.76
CA ASN A 2 -95.54 -3.99 -29.53
C ASN A 2 -94.87 -2.69 -29.03
N ASN A 3 -94.79 -2.67 -27.71
CA ASN A 3 -93.78 -2.05 -26.82
C ASN A 3 -92.34 -2.25 -27.29
N THR A 4 -91.48 -1.27 -27.00
CA THR A 4 -90.15 -1.54 -26.44
C THR A 4 -89.72 -0.37 -25.54
N HIS A 5 -89.11 -0.76 -24.43
CA HIS A 5 -88.97 -0.05 -23.16
C HIS A 5 -87.52 0.45 -23.03
N TYR A 6 -87.31 1.71 -22.66
CA TYR A 6 -86.00 2.22 -22.21
C TYR A 6 -85.98 2.29 -20.69
N PRO A 7 -84.83 1.99 -20.06
CA PRO A 7 -84.43 2.77 -18.89
C PRO A 7 -82.96 3.25 -18.92
N SER A 8 -82.76 4.25 -18.05
CA SER A 8 -81.65 5.17 -17.75
C SER A 8 -80.22 4.61 -17.58
N PRO A 9 -79.19 5.50 -17.63
CA PRO A 9 -77.78 5.16 -17.44
C PRO A 9 -77.36 5.08 -15.97
N GLU A 10 -76.64 4.02 -15.62
CA GLU A 10 -75.93 3.81 -14.35
C GLU A 10 -74.41 4.05 -14.51
N SER A 11 -73.87 4.82 -13.55
CA SER A 11 -72.54 4.78 -12.91
C SER A 11 -71.23 4.64 -13.73
N LEU A 12 -70.43 5.71 -13.71
CA LEU A 12 -68.97 5.67 -13.88
C LEU A 12 -68.29 5.74 -12.50
N PRO A 13 -67.35 4.84 -12.15
CA PRO A 13 -66.44 5.05 -11.03
C PRO A 13 -65.13 5.74 -11.46
N GLU A 14 -64.58 6.47 -10.51
CA GLU A 14 -63.45 7.40 -10.55
C GLU A 14 -62.12 6.77 -11.02
N ALA A 15 -61.35 7.56 -11.78
CA ALA A 15 -59.96 7.27 -12.09
C ALA A 15 -59.09 7.54 -10.86
N HIS A 16 -58.61 6.48 -10.20
CA HIS A 16 -57.52 6.59 -9.23
C HIS A 16 -56.20 6.87 -9.97
N LEU A 17 -55.75 8.12 -9.90
CA LEU A 17 -54.36 8.50 -10.20
C LEU A 17 -53.46 7.96 -9.08
N SER A 18 -52.96 6.74 -9.25
CA SER A 18 -51.85 6.24 -8.42
C SER A 18 -50.56 6.91 -8.89
N HIS A 19 -49.96 7.72 -8.03
CA HIS A 19 -48.59 8.22 -8.18
C HIS A 19 -47.59 7.10 -7.83
N PRO A 20 -46.66 6.73 -8.74
CA PRO A 20 -45.34 6.27 -8.33
C PRO A 20 -44.29 7.13 -9.04
N ALA A 21 -44.01 8.30 -8.49
CA ALA A 21 -42.89 9.13 -9.00
C ALA A 21 -41.97 9.62 -7.88
N SER A 22 -42.34 9.36 -6.61
CA SER A 22 -41.64 9.89 -5.44
C SER A 22 -40.64 8.88 -4.86
N ASP A 23 -41.01 7.60 -4.81
CA ASP A 23 -40.16 6.55 -4.24
C ASP A 23 -39.17 5.96 -5.27
N GLU A 24 -39.52 5.89 -6.55
CA GLU A 24 -38.56 5.54 -7.61
C GLU A 24 -37.50 6.63 -7.81
N ARG A 25 -37.87 7.92 -7.70
CA ARG A 25 -36.88 9.02 -7.74
C ARG A 25 -35.95 9.01 -6.52
N LYS A 26 -36.45 8.66 -5.33
CA LYS A 26 -35.61 8.50 -4.13
C LYS A 26 -34.73 7.24 -4.16
N ARG A 27 -35.20 6.13 -4.75
CA ARG A 27 -34.37 4.93 -4.98
C ARG A 27 -33.30 5.18 -6.03
N ALA A 28 -33.62 5.87 -7.14
CA ALA A 28 -32.66 6.21 -8.18
C ALA A 28 -31.62 7.26 -7.71
N SER A 29 -32.01 8.20 -6.84
CA SER A 29 -31.06 9.18 -6.28
C SER A 29 -30.11 8.56 -5.25
N ASN A 30 -30.51 7.50 -4.56
CA ASN A 30 -29.65 6.79 -3.60
C ASN A 30 -28.79 5.71 -4.27
N ALA A 31 -29.25 5.09 -5.36
CA ALA A 31 -28.48 4.08 -6.09
C ALA A 31 -27.18 4.66 -6.70
N THR A 32 -27.25 5.87 -7.24
CA THR A 32 -26.09 6.58 -7.83
C THR A 32 -25.18 7.21 -6.78
N ALA A 33 -25.69 7.47 -5.57
CA ALA A 33 -24.88 8.07 -4.51
C ALA A 33 -23.73 7.13 -4.14
N ASP A 34 -24.02 5.84 -3.88
CA ASP A 34 -23.05 4.85 -3.40
C ASP A 34 -22.23 4.17 -4.51
N GLU A 35 -22.29 4.65 -5.74
CA GLU A 35 -21.39 4.22 -6.80
C GLU A 35 -20.00 4.83 -6.62
N LEU A 36 -18.97 4.09 -7.04
CA LEU A 36 -17.63 4.66 -7.13
C LEU A 36 -17.63 5.80 -8.15
N PRO A 37 -16.87 6.89 -7.92
CA PRO A 37 -16.68 7.93 -8.92
C PRO A 37 -16.26 7.33 -10.26
N GLN A 38 -16.82 7.87 -11.35
CA GLN A 38 -16.56 7.38 -12.71
C GLN A 38 -15.06 7.33 -13.04
N SER A 39 -14.27 8.26 -12.49
CA SER A 39 -12.80 8.27 -12.62
C SER A 39 -12.13 7.01 -12.04
N LEU A 40 -12.62 6.50 -10.91
CA LEU A 40 -12.12 5.27 -10.30
C LEU A 40 -12.55 4.03 -11.09
N ILE A 41 -13.79 4.03 -11.61
CA ILE A 41 -14.29 2.94 -12.47
C ILE A 41 -13.47 2.86 -13.76
N GLU A 42 -13.24 3.99 -14.43
CA GLU A 42 -12.42 4.03 -15.64
C GLU A 42 -10.97 3.61 -15.36
N PHE A 43 -10.42 4.05 -14.23
CA PHE A 43 -9.08 3.64 -13.80
C PHE A 43 -8.98 2.13 -13.56
N LYS A 44 -9.99 1.52 -12.91
CA LYS A 44 -10.04 0.07 -12.73
C LYS A 44 -10.00 -0.68 -14.06
N ARG A 45 -10.76 -0.22 -15.05
CA ARG A 45 -10.76 -0.78 -16.40
C ARG A 45 -9.38 -0.66 -17.07
N LYS A 46 -8.70 0.48 -16.90
CA LYS A 46 -7.32 0.67 -17.39
C LYS A 46 -6.32 -0.27 -16.73
N CYS A 47 -6.50 -0.57 -15.44
CA CYS A 47 -5.69 -1.56 -14.74
C CYS A 47 -5.83 -2.97 -15.35
N GLU A 48 -7.03 -3.34 -15.78
CA GLU A 48 -7.30 -4.65 -16.41
C GLU A 48 -6.68 -4.78 -17.80
N THR A 49 -6.55 -3.67 -18.53
CA THR A 49 -5.92 -3.65 -19.87
C THR A 49 -4.41 -3.40 -19.83
N GLY A 50 -3.81 -3.19 -18.66
CA GLY A 50 -2.37 -2.90 -18.52
C GLY A 50 -1.96 -1.48 -18.88
N ASP A 51 -2.90 -0.57 -19.14
CA ASP A 51 -2.65 0.83 -19.54
C ASP A 51 -2.77 1.78 -18.34
N TYR A 52 -1.85 1.65 -17.38
CA TYR A 52 -1.88 2.43 -16.14
C TYR A 52 -0.50 2.93 -15.70
N SER A 53 -0.51 4.05 -14.97
CA SER A 53 0.68 4.53 -14.26
C SER A 53 0.86 3.74 -12.95
N PRO A 54 2.11 3.35 -12.57
CA PRO A 54 2.39 2.67 -11.30
C PRO A 54 1.86 3.42 -10.06
N LEU A 55 1.71 4.74 -10.18
CA LEU A 55 1.14 5.61 -9.16
C LEU A 55 0.11 6.52 -9.82
N THR A 56 -1.14 6.49 -9.32
CA THR A 56 -2.23 7.34 -9.85
C THR A 56 -2.99 8.01 -8.70
N GLU A 57 -3.11 9.33 -8.72
CA GLU A 57 -3.82 10.12 -7.70
C GLU A 57 -5.18 10.60 -8.25
N PHE A 58 -6.23 10.53 -7.42
CA PHE A 58 -7.55 11.13 -7.70
C PHE A 58 -7.99 11.99 -6.53
N HIS A 59 -8.71 13.09 -6.83
CA HIS A 59 -9.42 13.83 -5.80
C HIS A 59 -10.60 13.01 -5.29
N LEU A 60 -10.71 12.89 -3.96
CA LEU A 60 -11.80 12.22 -3.28
C LEU A 60 -12.02 12.91 -1.93
N SER A 61 -13.22 13.46 -1.72
CA SER A 61 -13.55 14.18 -0.49
C SER A 61 -13.47 13.25 0.73
N LYS A 62 -13.27 13.80 1.94
CA LYS A 62 -13.24 12.99 3.17
C LYS A 62 -14.55 12.24 3.36
N THR A 63 -15.67 12.91 3.09
CA THR A 63 -17.02 12.34 3.15
C THR A 63 -17.18 11.17 2.19
N ASP A 64 -16.76 11.34 0.93
CA ASP A 64 -16.86 10.26 -0.07
C ASP A 64 -15.91 9.11 0.23
N TYR A 65 -14.70 9.39 0.68
CA TYR A 65 -13.76 8.34 1.09
C TYR A 65 -14.31 7.51 2.24
N THR A 66 -14.84 8.15 3.30
CA THR A 66 -15.46 7.43 4.42
C THR A 66 -16.66 6.61 3.96
N ARG A 67 -17.51 7.18 3.10
CA ARG A 67 -18.73 6.54 2.61
C ARG A 67 -18.46 5.37 1.66
N LEU A 68 -17.43 5.46 0.83
CA LEU A 68 -17.08 4.47 -0.20
C LEU A 68 -15.93 3.54 0.20
N HIS A 69 -15.44 3.63 1.44
CA HIS A 69 -14.23 2.96 1.90
C HIS A 69 -14.23 1.46 1.56
N ASP A 70 -15.28 0.74 1.97
CA ASP A 70 -15.34 -0.71 1.80
C ASP A 70 -15.39 -1.09 0.32
N LYS A 71 -16.12 -0.34 -0.50
CA LYS A 71 -16.16 -0.53 -1.97
C LYS A 71 -14.81 -0.29 -2.63
N ILE A 72 -14.05 0.69 -2.16
CA ILE A 72 -12.69 0.96 -2.63
C ILE A 72 -11.78 -0.21 -2.21
N GLN A 73 -11.88 -0.65 -0.96
CA GLN A 73 -11.08 -1.75 -0.42
C GLN A 73 -11.32 -3.07 -1.14
N THR A 74 -12.56 -3.40 -1.49
CA THR A 74 -12.90 -4.62 -2.24
C THR A 74 -12.36 -4.56 -3.68
N ARG A 75 -12.34 -3.38 -4.31
CA ARG A 75 -11.94 -3.24 -5.73
C ARG A 75 -10.45 -3.00 -5.95
N PHE A 76 -9.78 -2.37 -5.00
CA PHE A 76 -8.38 -1.94 -5.12
C PHE A 76 -7.54 -2.51 -3.97
N ARG A 77 -6.50 -3.26 -4.33
CA ARG A 77 -5.64 -3.94 -3.36
C ARG A 77 -4.71 -3.01 -2.59
N ARG A 78 -4.21 -1.94 -3.23
CA ARG A 78 -3.22 -1.02 -2.65
C ARG A 78 -3.58 0.42 -2.96
N PHE A 79 -3.94 1.14 -1.92
CA PHE A 79 -4.24 2.57 -2.00
C PHE A 79 -3.93 3.26 -0.67
N ASP A 80 -3.69 4.56 -0.75
CA ASP A 80 -3.48 5.42 0.40
C ASP A 80 -4.39 6.64 0.28
N TYR A 81 -4.91 7.13 1.41
CA TYR A 81 -5.73 8.34 1.43
C TYR A 81 -5.05 9.45 2.22
N ASN A 82 -5.10 10.68 1.71
CA ASN A 82 -4.66 11.88 2.42
C ASN A 82 -5.88 12.76 2.70
N PRO A 83 -6.41 12.79 3.94
CA PRO A 83 -7.61 13.55 4.27
C PRO A 83 -7.42 15.06 4.11
N ARG A 84 -6.22 15.58 4.38
CA ARG A 84 -5.91 17.02 4.24
C ARG A 84 -5.89 17.48 2.80
N ARG A 85 -5.34 16.67 1.90
CA ARG A 85 -5.31 16.97 0.47
C ARG A 85 -6.57 16.49 -0.25
N GLN A 86 -7.39 15.68 0.40
CA GLN A 86 -8.53 14.98 -0.19
C GLN A 86 -8.12 14.24 -1.47
N LEU A 87 -7.05 13.45 -1.35
CA LEU A 87 -6.49 12.68 -2.46
C LEU A 87 -6.39 11.21 -2.08
N ILE A 88 -6.94 10.34 -2.93
CA ILE A 88 -6.67 8.92 -2.92
C ILE A 88 -5.59 8.60 -3.94
N THR A 89 -4.61 7.78 -3.55
CA THR A 89 -3.48 7.36 -4.37
C THR A 89 -3.53 5.86 -4.54
N PHE A 90 -3.58 5.36 -5.76
CA PHE A 90 -3.50 3.94 -6.08
C PHE A 90 -2.07 3.58 -6.48
N ARG A 91 -1.57 2.47 -5.91
CA ARG A 91 -0.24 1.92 -6.22
C ARG A 91 -0.40 0.60 -6.94
N MET A 92 0.31 0.47 -8.05
CA MET A 92 0.38 -0.75 -8.85
C MET A 92 1.84 -1.25 -8.86
N PRO A 93 2.21 -2.11 -7.90
CA PRO A 93 3.53 -2.67 -7.85
C PRO A 93 3.84 -3.49 -9.10
N SER A 94 5.08 -3.42 -9.58
CA SER A 94 5.57 -4.33 -10.62
C SER A 94 6.25 -5.55 -10.00
N THR A 95 6.44 -6.61 -10.79
CA THR A 95 7.23 -7.79 -10.42
C THR A 95 8.60 -7.41 -9.85
N VAL A 96 9.31 -6.48 -10.50
CA VAL A 96 10.64 -6.03 -10.03
C VAL A 96 10.56 -5.40 -8.65
N HIS A 97 9.54 -4.57 -8.44
CA HIS A 97 9.31 -3.92 -7.15
C HIS A 97 9.06 -4.94 -6.04
N ASP A 98 8.13 -5.87 -6.24
CA ASP A 98 7.73 -6.81 -5.19
C ASP A 98 8.84 -7.80 -4.82
N PHE A 99 9.56 -8.33 -5.82
CA PHE A 99 10.72 -9.19 -5.56
C PHE A 99 11.84 -8.44 -4.86
N PHE A 100 12.15 -7.21 -5.28
CA PHE A 100 13.17 -6.40 -4.63
C PHE A 100 12.83 -6.13 -3.15
N VAL A 101 11.60 -5.72 -2.86
CA VAL A 101 11.09 -5.50 -1.50
C VAL A 101 11.22 -6.78 -0.66
N SER A 102 10.82 -7.92 -1.22
CA SER A 102 10.91 -9.22 -0.56
C SER A 102 12.35 -9.61 -0.22
N PHE A 103 13.28 -9.46 -1.17
CA PHE A 103 14.69 -9.80 -0.97
C PHE A 103 15.37 -8.88 0.05
N LEU A 104 15.16 -7.57 -0.05
CA LEU A 104 15.72 -6.62 0.90
C LEU A 104 15.14 -6.82 2.30
N GLY A 105 13.82 -7.02 2.40
CA GLY A 105 13.13 -7.35 3.64
C GLY A 105 13.71 -8.59 4.31
N SER A 106 13.95 -9.64 3.53
CA SER A 106 14.55 -10.89 3.99
C SER A 106 16.01 -10.70 4.44
N ALA A 107 16.80 -9.92 3.70
CA ALA A 107 18.18 -9.64 4.05
C ALA A 107 18.29 -8.89 5.39
N VAL A 108 17.46 -7.88 5.63
CA VAL A 108 17.38 -7.16 6.91
C VAL A 108 17.02 -8.11 8.05
N MET A 109 15.95 -8.91 7.90
CA MET A 109 15.56 -9.88 8.92
C MET A 109 16.66 -10.91 9.21
N ASN A 110 17.36 -11.39 8.18
CA ASN A 110 18.44 -12.35 8.34
C ASN A 110 19.60 -11.76 9.15
N LYS A 111 19.97 -10.49 8.92
CA LYS A 111 20.99 -9.80 9.73
C LYS A 111 20.54 -9.66 11.19
N ILE A 112 19.30 -9.23 11.43
CA ILE A 112 18.72 -9.10 12.79
C ILE A 112 18.76 -10.45 13.52
N ARG A 113 18.27 -11.53 12.88
CA ARG A 113 18.25 -12.88 13.45
C ARG A 113 19.68 -13.39 13.68
N GLY A 114 20.62 -13.08 12.79
CA GLY A 114 22.04 -13.40 12.94
C GLY A 114 22.63 -12.82 14.23
N ILE A 115 22.38 -11.53 14.51
CA ILE A 115 22.84 -10.87 15.74
C ILE A 115 22.27 -11.57 16.98
N GLY A 116 20.98 -11.89 17.00
CA GLY A 116 20.36 -12.58 18.15
C GLY A 116 20.87 -13.99 18.40
N ARG A 117 21.31 -14.70 17.35
CA ARG A 117 21.95 -16.03 17.49
C ARG A 117 23.31 -15.91 18.17
N GLN A 118 24.08 -14.88 17.81
CA GLN A 118 25.47 -14.66 18.25
C GLN A 118 25.59 -13.88 19.57
N ASN A 119 24.58 -13.08 19.92
CA ASN A 119 24.61 -12.21 21.09
C ASN A 119 23.43 -12.48 22.03
N ARG A 120 23.71 -13.06 23.20
CA ARG A 120 22.69 -13.40 24.21
C ARG A 120 21.91 -12.18 24.71
N ARG A 121 22.54 -11.01 24.82
CA ARG A 121 21.85 -9.77 25.27
C ARG A 121 20.88 -9.23 24.21
N ALA A 122 21.18 -9.44 22.93
CA ALA A 122 20.31 -9.01 21.84
C ALA A 122 19.21 -10.05 21.49
N ARG A 123 19.34 -11.31 21.94
CA ARG A 123 18.49 -12.42 21.49
C ARG A 123 16.99 -12.14 21.67
N ALA A 124 16.55 -11.78 22.87
CA ALA A 124 15.13 -11.54 23.15
C ALA A 124 14.60 -10.37 22.31
N PHE A 125 15.33 -9.25 22.26
CA PHE A 125 14.97 -8.08 21.47
C PHE A 125 14.84 -8.42 19.98
N THR A 126 15.84 -9.10 19.41
CA THR A 126 15.80 -9.47 17.99
C THR A 126 14.63 -10.39 17.68
N GLN A 127 14.31 -11.38 18.54
CA GLN A 127 13.16 -12.29 18.37
C GLN A 127 11.81 -11.57 18.39
N SER A 128 11.71 -10.47 19.13
CA SER A 128 10.52 -9.62 19.21
C SER A 128 10.29 -8.76 17.96
N ILE A 129 11.25 -8.69 17.02
CA ILE A 129 11.08 -8.00 15.75
C ILE A 129 10.50 -8.95 14.70
N GLN A 130 9.46 -8.53 13.99
CA GLN A 130 8.84 -9.25 12.87
C GLN A 130 8.74 -8.37 11.63
N ASN A 131 8.74 -9.00 10.46
CA ASN A 131 8.40 -8.31 9.21
C ASN A 131 6.88 -8.16 9.15
N GLY A 132 6.38 -6.92 9.23
CA GLY A 132 4.95 -6.60 9.15
C GLY A 132 4.42 -6.53 7.73
N LEU A 133 5.30 -6.74 6.73
CA LEU A 133 4.98 -6.67 5.30
C LEU A 133 4.26 -5.34 5.00
N THR A 134 3.16 -5.40 4.25
CA THR A 134 2.36 -4.27 3.81
C THR A 134 1.26 -3.88 4.81
N SER A 135 1.33 -4.34 6.06
CA SER A 135 0.29 -4.05 7.07
C SER A 135 0.09 -2.55 7.27
N ASN A 136 -1.15 -2.12 7.50
CA ASN A 136 -1.48 -0.70 7.59
C ASN A 136 -0.77 -0.02 8.77
N VAL A 137 -0.30 1.20 8.55
CA VAL A 137 0.20 2.11 9.58
C VAL A 137 -0.82 3.24 9.74
N ILE A 138 -1.30 3.42 10.96
CA ILE A 138 -2.26 4.47 11.30
C ILE A 138 -1.52 5.78 11.54
N LEU A 139 -1.70 6.77 10.68
CA LEU A 139 -1.16 8.11 10.86
C LEU A 139 -2.21 9.03 11.50
N ILE A 140 -1.76 9.89 12.41
CA ILE A 140 -2.63 10.77 13.21
C ILE A 140 -2.14 12.21 13.05
N ASP A 141 -3.07 13.14 12.87
CA ASP A 141 -2.79 14.57 12.88
C ASP A 141 -4.00 15.37 13.39
N GLY A 142 -3.95 15.77 14.67
CA GLY A 142 -5.12 16.30 15.37
C GLY A 142 -6.25 15.25 15.40
N ASP A 143 -7.43 15.65 14.95
CA ASP A 143 -8.60 14.76 14.85
C ASP A 143 -8.61 13.90 13.58
N ASP A 144 -7.68 14.13 12.65
CA ASP A 144 -7.57 13.33 11.42
C ASP A 144 -6.77 12.05 11.68
N LYS A 145 -7.34 10.92 11.27
CA LYS A 145 -6.70 9.61 11.28
C LYS A 145 -6.87 8.96 9.92
N TRP A 146 -5.80 8.40 9.37
CA TRP A 146 -5.87 7.63 8.12
C TRP A 146 -4.86 6.49 8.14
N GLU A 147 -5.07 5.54 7.24
CA GLU A 147 -4.19 4.38 7.07
C GLU A 147 -3.25 4.62 5.90
N GLN A 148 -1.99 4.22 6.07
CA GLN A 148 -0.98 4.24 5.03
C GLN A 148 -0.27 2.89 4.98
N GLN A 149 -0.14 2.34 3.78
CA GLN A 149 0.42 1.01 3.53
C GLN A 149 1.90 1.11 3.09
N PRO A 150 2.88 0.77 3.93
CA PRO A 150 4.27 0.73 3.46
C PRO A 150 4.48 -0.43 2.47
N ASP A 151 5.54 -0.38 1.66
CA ASP A 151 5.96 -1.55 0.87
C ASP A 151 6.51 -2.68 1.74
N SER A 152 7.22 -2.35 2.82
CA SER A 152 7.52 -3.29 3.90
C SER A 152 7.78 -2.56 5.21
N GLN A 153 7.74 -3.28 6.32
CA GLN A 153 8.02 -2.71 7.63
C GLN A 153 8.58 -3.75 8.60
N PHE A 154 9.26 -3.26 9.63
CA PHE A 154 9.81 -4.08 10.70
C PHE A 154 9.26 -3.60 12.04
N ARG A 155 8.51 -4.48 12.71
CA ARG A 155 7.77 -4.16 13.93
C ARG A 155 8.33 -4.91 15.11
N HIS A 156 8.56 -4.20 16.21
CA HIS A 156 8.73 -4.83 17.51
C HIS A 156 7.36 -5.11 18.13
N ILE A 157 7.15 -6.30 18.70
CA ILE A 157 5.84 -6.73 19.22
C ILE A 157 5.28 -5.82 20.33
N GLY A 158 6.17 -5.16 21.09
CA GLY A 158 5.79 -4.19 22.13
C GLY A 158 5.57 -2.75 21.64
N ALA A 159 5.71 -2.47 20.33
CA ALA A 159 5.63 -1.11 19.79
C ALA A 159 4.32 -0.88 19.01
N ARG A 160 3.76 0.33 19.16
CA ARG A 160 2.56 0.76 18.41
C ARG A 160 2.84 0.90 16.91
N TYR A 161 3.98 1.48 16.58
CA TYR A 161 4.44 1.74 15.21
C TYR A 161 5.61 0.81 14.85
N PRO A 162 5.82 0.52 13.54
CA PRO A 162 7.07 -0.10 13.10
C PRO A 162 8.27 0.80 13.47
N GLY A 163 9.42 0.21 13.77
CA GLY A 163 10.65 1.01 13.95
C GLY A 163 11.24 1.43 12.61
N VAL A 164 11.15 0.54 11.61
CA VAL A 164 11.69 0.78 10.26
C VAL A 164 10.61 0.53 9.21
N VAL A 165 10.48 1.45 8.26
CA VAL A 165 9.63 1.36 7.07
C VAL A 165 10.49 1.34 5.81
N LEU A 166 10.10 0.55 4.81
CA LEU A 166 10.68 0.49 3.48
C LEU A 166 9.63 0.92 2.45
N GLU A 167 10.01 1.85 1.58
CA GLU A 167 9.24 2.34 0.44
C GLU A 167 10.10 2.31 -0.81
N VAL A 168 9.53 1.89 -1.93
CA VAL A 168 10.22 1.67 -3.19
C VAL A 168 9.48 2.39 -4.32
N ALA A 169 10.19 3.28 -5.01
CA ALA A 169 9.71 3.95 -6.21
C ALA A 169 10.35 3.34 -7.46
N LEU A 170 9.62 3.34 -8.58
CA LEU A 170 10.14 3.00 -9.90
C LEU A 170 10.19 4.26 -10.77
N THR A 171 11.39 4.68 -11.21
CA THR A 171 11.74 5.65 -12.28
C THR A 171 11.01 7.02 -12.38
N GLN A 172 9.88 7.25 -11.72
CA GLN A 172 8.98 8.38 -11.97
C GLN A 172 8.63 9.19 -10.71
N ASP A 173 8.93 8.70 -9.50
CA ASP A 173 8.52 9.39 -8.24
C ASP A 173 9.56 9.38 -7.10
N ALA A 174 10.84 9.52 -7.40
CA ALA A 174 11.87 9.72 -6.37
C ALA A 174 11.58 10.94 -5.46
N LYS A 175 10.84 11.93 -5.99
CA LYS A 175 10.40 13.11 -5.23
C LYS A 175 9.32 12.77 -4.18
N GLY A 176 8.46 11.80 -4.46
CA GLY A 176 7.45 11.30 -3.55
C GLY A 176 8.03 10.63 -2.31
N LEU A 177 9.16 9.92 -2.43
CA LEU A 177 9.80 9.23 -1.29
C LEU A 177 10.11 10.17 -0.11
N ARG A 178 10.58 11.40 -0.38
CA ARG A 178 10.81 12.39 0.70
C ARG A 178 9.52 12.77 1.40
N ARG A 179 8.42 12.96 0.65
CA ARG A 179 7.10 13.31 1.19
C ARG A 179 6.57 12.17 2.05
N VAL A 180 6.69 10.94 1.56
CA VAL A 180 6.27 9.71 2.26
C VAL A 180 7.06 9.53 3.56
N ALA A 181 8.39 9.64 3.51
CA ALA A 181 9.24 9.53 4.69
C ALA A 181 8.89 10.57 5.77
N ARG A 182 8.67 11.83 5.35
CA ARG A 182 8.24 12.88 6.27
C ARG A 182 6.89 12.58 6.91
N ARG A 183 5.92 12.06 6.15
CA ARG A 183 4.60 11.69 6.70
C ARG A 183 4.72 10.61 7.77
N TYR A 184 5.48 9.54 7.52
CA TYR A 184 5.68 8.49 8.51
C TYR A 184 6.31 9.01 9.79
N ILE A 185 7.40 9.74 9.68
CA ILE A 185 8.14 10.21 10.86
C ILE A 185 7.32 11.27 11.61
N TYR A 186 6.74 12.25 10.90
CA TYR A 186 5.99 13.34 11.51
C TYR A 186 4.69 12.86 12.19
N HIS A 187 3.85 12.10 11.49
CA HIS A 187 2.53 11.68 12.02
C HIS A 187 2.60 10.47 12.97
N THR A 188 3.81 10.06 13.37
CA THR A 188 4.04 9.06 14.42
C THR A 188 4.91 9.59 15.56
N ASP A 189 5.14 10.91 15.61
CA ASP A 189 6.00 11.58 16.60
C ASP A 189 7.39 10.96 16.69
N GLY A 190 7.95 10.56 15.54
CA GLY A 190 9.28 9.94 15.45
C GLY A 190 9.36 8.51 15.99
N GLN A 191 8.24 7.86 16.30
CA GLN A 191 8.23 6.45 16.71
C GLN A 191 8.63 5.51 15.56
N ILE A 192 8.38 5.90 14.31
CA ILE A 192 9.07 5.32 13.14
C ILE A 192 10.44 5.96 13.07
N LYS A 193 11.47 5.23 13.50
CA LYS A 193 12.84 5.72 13.64
C LYS A 193 13.62 5.75 12.33
N VAL A 194 13.23 4.94 11.35
CA VAL A 194 13.89 4.91 10.04
C VAL A 194 12.88 4.72 8.93
N VAL A 195 12.98 5.56 7.89
CA VAL A 195 12.35 5.30 6.60
C VAL A 195 13.44 5.09 5.55
N LEU A 196 13.40 3.93 4.90
CA LEU A 196 14.22 3.57 3.75
C LEU A 196 13.42 3.90 2.48
N GLY A 197 13.91 4.82 1.66
CA GLY A 197 13.35 5.08 0.34
C GLY A 197 14.32 4.59 -0.74
N ILE A 198 13.85 3.67 -1.56
CA ILE A 198 14.61 3.10 -2.66
C ILE A 198 14.05 3.63 -3.97
N ASP A 199 14.89 4.25 -4.78
CA ASP A 199 14.53 4.65 -6.14
C ASP A 199 15.15 3.66 -7.12
N LEU A 200 14.32 2.78 -7.67
CA LEU A 200 14.71 1.77 -8.65
C LEU A 200 14.62 2.35 -10.06
N ASN A 201 15.74 2.27 -10.78
CA ASN A 201 15.86 2.77 -12.13
C ASN A 201 16.39 1.70 -13.08
N LYS A 202 15.87 1.68 -14.32
CA LYS A 202 16.29 0.75 -15.37
C LYS A 202 17.55 1.23 -16.11
N ASP A 203 17.53 2.48 -16.55
CA ASP A 203 18.54 3.08 -17.43
C ASP A 203 19.31 4.22 -16.73
N LYS A 204 19.13 4.36 -15.42
CA LYS A 204 19.79 5.34 -14.55
C LYS A 204 20.25 4.64 -13.27
N GLU A 205 20.97 5.39 -12.44
CA GLU A 205 21.37 4.90 -11.13
C GLU A 205 20.16 4.56 -10.26
N SER A 206 20.20 3.41 -9.59
CA SER A 206 19.25 3.10 -8.53
C SER A 206 19.83 3.56 -7.19
N THR A 207 19.04 4.29 -6.42
CA THR A 207 19.53 5.00 -5.24
C THR A 207 18.79 4.60 -3.97
N ILE A 208 19.45 4.79 -2.84
CA ILE A 208 18.85 4.68 -1.52
C ILE A 208 18.93 6.03 -0.80
N SER A 209 17.84 6.37 -0.11
CA SER A 209 17.80 7.45 0.86
C SER A 209 17.31 6.93 2.20
N VAL A 210 17.84 7.50 3.28
CA VAL A 210 17.48 7.12 4.65
C VAL A 210 17.09 8.38 5.40
N TRP A 211 15.92 8.36 6.02
CA TRP A 211 15.43 9.43 6.89
C TRP A 211 15.28 8.95 8.32
N LYS A 212 15.64 9.80 9.27
CA LYS A 212 15.51 9.55 10.72
C LYS A 212 14.96 10.80 11.43
N PRO A 213 14.17 10.62 12.51
CA PRO A 213 13.85 11.73 13.40
C PRO A 213 15.10 12.14 14.18
N THR A 214 15.23 13.43 14.43
CA THR A 214 16.21 14.02 15.33
C THR A 214 15.48 14.85 16.36
N PHE A 215 15.91 14.79 17.61
CA PHE A 215 15.29 15.50 18.73
C PHE A 215 16.29 16.47 19.35
N SER A 216 15.88 17.72 19.51
CA SER A 216 16.63 18.75 20.24
C SER A 216 15.80 19.30 21.40
N PRO A 217 16.41 19.76 22.49
CA PRO A 217 15.68 20.45 23.55
C PRO A 217 14.86 21.62 22.98
N ALA A 218 13.58 21.72 23.38
CA ALA A 218 12.75 22.83 22.95
C ALA A 218 13.25 24.14 23.56
N GLN A 219 13.26 25.23 22.79
CA GLN A 219 13.82 26.51 23.25
C GLN A 219 13.02 27.14 24.40
N ASN A 220 11.71 26.87 24.47
CA ASN A 220 10.77 27.58 25.36
C ASN A 220 9.92 26.63 26.22
N SER A 221 10.30 25.36 26.38
CA SER A 221 9.56 24.39 27.21
C SER A 221 10.45 23.21 27.64
N ASP A 222 9.99 22.42 28.61
CA ASP A 222 10.63 21.16 29.04
C ASP A 222 10.46 20.01 28.02
N GLY A 223 10.08 20.33 26.78
CA GLY A 223 9.84 19.38 25.70
C GLY A 223 11.03 19.18 24.78
N VAL A 224 10.80 18.46 23.68
CA VAL A 224 11.75 18.29 22.58
C VAL A 224 11.13 18.76 21.27
N ASP A 225 11.92 19.45 20.46
CA ASP A 225 11.61 19.75 19.07
C ASP A 225 12.09 18.58 18.20
N MET A 226 11.21 18.09 17.32
CA MET A 226 11.54 17.03 16.37
C MET A 226 11.78 17.61 14.97
N ASP A 227 12.90 17.25 14.36
CA ASP A 227 13.17 17.45 12.93
C ASP A 227 13.38 16.10 12.23
N ILE A 228 13.41 16.12 10.91
CA ILE A 228 13.53 14.94 10.05
C ILE A 228 14.75 15.11 9.16
N GLU A 229 15.81 14.40 9.52
CA GLU A 229 17.07 14.41 8.80
C GLU A 229 17.10 13.33 7.72
N ARG A 230 17.63 13.67 6.54
CA ARG A 230 17.99 12.70 5.49
C ARG A 230 19.46 12.30 5.65
N VAL A 231 19.72 11.31 6.50
CA VAL A 231 21.08 10.85 6.85
C VAL A 231 21.81 10.14 5.71
N VAL A 232 21.08 9.63 4.70
CA VAL A 232 21.66 9.17 3.42
C VAL A 232 20.89 9.85 2.30
N GLN A 233 21.60 10.59 1.46
CA GLN A 233 21.02 11.42 0.41
C GLN A 233 21.21 10.77 -0.97
N ALA A 234 20.18 10.03 -1.43
CA ALA A 234 20.10 9.47 -2.79
C ALA A 234 21.41 8.82 -3.24
N GLN A 235 22.01 7.99 -2.37
CA GLN A 235 23.28 7.35 -2.66
C GLN A 235 23.05 6.21 -3.65
N PRO A 236 23.80 6.14 -4.76
CA PRO A 236 23.64 5.05 -5.72
C PRO A 236 24.15 3.75 -5.11
N PHE A 237 23.33 2.70 -5.19
CA PHE A 237 23.76 1.32 -4.89
C PHE A 237 24.03 0.53 -6.17
N ARG A 238 23.49 0.99 -7.31
CA ARG A 238 23.72 0.44 -8.65
C ARG A 238 23.81 1.57 -9.68
N ASP A 239 24.82 1.53 -10.55
CA ASP A 239 25.02 2.52 -11.60
C ASP A 239 24.08 2.31 -12.81
N ALA A 240 24.08 3.25 -13.75
CA ALA A 240 23.28 3.15 -14.98
C ALA A 240 23.69 1.98 -15.90
N LYS A 241 24.89 1.42 -15.71
CA LYS A 241 25.38 0.23 -16.42
C LYS A 241 25.09 -1.05 -15.65
N LYS A 242 24.24 -0.99 -14.62
CA LYS A 242 23.81 -2.10 -13.79
C LYS A 242 24.90 -2.70 -12.89
N ASN A 243 26.03 -2.03 -12.71
CA ASN A 243 27.10 -2.47 -11.81
C ASN A 243 26.84 -1.98 -10.39
N PRO A 244 27.22 -2.76 -9.36
CA PRO A 244 27.14 -2.29 -7.98
C PRO A 244 28.14 -1.17 -7.72
N VAL A 245 27.72 -0.22 -6.88
CA VAL A 245 28.59 0.85 -6.37
C VAL A 245 29.14 0.44 -4.99
N ASN A 246 30.35 0.91 -4.64
CA ASN A 246 30.91 0.68 -3.31
C ASN A 246 30.10 1.41 -2.24
N GLY A 247 29.64 0.68 -1.22
CA GLY A 247 28.89 1.24 -0.12
C GLY A 247 28.08 0.20 0.64
N THR A 248 27.42 0.64 1.70
CA THR A 248 26.56 -0.21 2.51
C THR A 248 25.38 0.59 3.07
N LEU A 249 24.22 -0.04 3.14
CA LEU A 249 23.13 0.40 4.01
C LEU A 249 23.47 -0.05 5.44
N THR A 250 23.62 0.90 6.37
CA THR A 250 23.88 0.60 7.79
C THR A 250 22.65 0.93 8.65
N LEU A 251 22.23 -0.05 9.43
CA LEU A 251 21.14 0.05 10.40
C LEU A 251 21.64 -0.39 11.78
N ARG A 252 20.92 -0.03 12.83
CA ARG A 252 21.23 -0.44 14.20
C ARG A 252 20.02 -1.08 14.86
N LEU A 253 20.24 -1.97 15.83
CA LEU A 253 19.12 -2.64 16.52
C LEU A 253 18.13 -1.65 17.16
N HIS A 254 18.60 -0.52 17.72
CA HIS A 254 17.69 0.47 18.31
C HIS A 254 16.87 1.24 17.28
N ASP A 255 17.14 1.09 15.98
CA ASP A 255 16.26 1.63 14.92
C ASP A 255 14.91 0.87 14.86
N PHE A 256 14.82 -0.33 15.41
CA PHE A 256 13.67 -1.23 15.22
C PHE A 256 12.62 -1.17 16.34
N ALA A 257 12.82 -0.34 17.36
CA ALA A 257 11.88 -0.16 18.47
C ALA A 257 12.05 1.20 19.15
N PRO A 258 11.02 1.73 19.83
CA PRO A 258 11.13 2.87 20.75
C PRO A 258 12.20 2.67 21.84
N ASP A 259 12.75 3.78 22.37
CA ASP A 259 13.89 3.75 23.30
C ASP A 259 13.60 2.99 24.60
N ASN A 260 12.37 3.08 25.10
CA ASN A 260 11.93 2.35 26.29
C ASN A 260 11.97 0.81 26.10
N LEU A 261 11.93 0.31 24.86
CA LEU A 261 12.04 -1.12 24.56
C LEU A 261 13.48 -1.57 24.28
N CYS A 262 14.45 -0.64 24.31
CA CYS A 262 15.84 -0.88 23.93
C CYS A 262 16.80 -1.07 25.12
N GLN A 263 16.34 -0.86 26.36
CA GLN A 263 17.18 -0.70 27.57
C GLN A 263 18.20 -1.82 27.80
N ASP A 264 17.82 -3.08 27.60
CA ASP A 264 18.70 -4.25 27.81
C ASP A 264 19.39 -4.76 26.53
N CYS A 265 19.11 -4.12 25.39
CA CYS A 265 19.62 -4.54 24.09
C CYS A 265 20.83 -3.70 23.69
N PRO A 266 21.96 -4.30 23.30
CA PRO A 266 23.08 -3.53 22.75
C PRO A 266 22.68 -2.92 21.39
N ASN A 267 23.02 -1.64 21.18
CA ASN A 267 22.75 -0.92 19.93
C ASN A 267 23.70 -1.33 18.79
N THR A 268 23.67 -2.61 18.44
CA THR A 268 24.59 -3.23 17.49
C THR A 268 24.25 -2.77 16.07
N ALA A 269 25.26 -2.26 15.36
CA ALA A 269 25.14 -1.90 13.95
C ALA A 269 25.30 -3.14 13.07
N PHE A 270 24.60 -3.18 11.95
CA PHE A 270 24.82 -4.13 10.87
C PHE A 270 24.65 -3.46 9.52
N SER A 271 25.24 -4.08 8.50
CA SER A 271 25.28 -3.53 7.16
C SER A 271 24.79 -4.52 6.12
N ILE A 272 24.11 -3.99 5.10
CA ILE A 272 23.80 -4.66 3.84
C ILE A 272 24.66 -4.00 2.74
N PRO A 273 25.60 -4.73 2.13
CA PRO A 273 26.37 -4.23 0.99
C PRO A 273 25.48 -3.78 -0.16
N TYR A 274 25.90 -2.70 -0.84
CA TYR A 274 25.24 -2.25 -2.07
C TYR A 274 25.37 -3.25 -3.21
N ARG A 275 26.43 -4.07 -3.20
CA ARG A 275 26.53 -5.25 -4.06
C ARG A 275 25.33 -6.17 -3.89
N ASP A 276 25.02 -6.56 -2.66
CA ASP A 276 23.88 -7.43 -2.36
C ASP A 276 22.56 -6.78 -2.85
N MET A 277 22.38 -5.47 -2.63
CA MET A 277 21.20 -4.76 -3.14
C MET A 277 21.13 -4.73 -4.67
N SER A 278 22.25 -4.51 -5.35
CA SER A 278 22.33 -4.58 -6.81
C SER A 278 22.00 -5.99 -7.34
N ASP A 279 22.48 -7.02 -6.65
CA ASP A 279 22.21 -8.42 -7.00
C ASP A 279 20.72 -8.78 -6.77
N MET A 280 20.10 -8.27 -5.70
CA MET A 280 18.65 -8.40 -5.46
C MET A 280 17.85 -7.77 -6.59
N LEU A 281 18.25 -6.58 -7.05
CA LEU A 281 17.58 -5.91 -8.16
C LEU A 281 17.76 -6.69 -9.47
N ALA A 282 18.97 -7.19 -9.75
CA ALA A 282 19.23 -8.02 -10.92
C ALA A 282 18.39 -9.31 -10.91
N MET A 283 18.24 -9.95 -9.75
CA MET A 283 17.38 -11.13 -9.60
C MET A 283 15.90 -10.79 -9.82
N ALA A 284 15.42 -9.66 -9.28
CA ALA A 284 14.06 -9.20 -9.50
C ALA A 284 13.76 -8.89 -10.98
N GLU A 285 14.73 -8.31 -11.70
CA GLU A 285 14.66 -8.11 -13.15
C GLU A 285 14.59 -9.44 -13.92
N GLN A 286 15.31 -10.48 -13.48
CA GLN A 286 15.24 -11.81 -14.10
C GLN A 286 13.86 -12.46 -13.94
N PHE A 287 13.22 -12.34 -12.77
CA PHE A 287 11.86 -12.84 -12.57
C PHE A 287 10.88 -12.16 -13.51
N LYS A 288 10.96 -10.83 -13.65
CA LYS A 288 10.15 -10.10 -14.63
C LYS A 288 10.35 -10.62 -16.06
N LEU A 289 11.60 -10.83 -16.48
CA LEU A 289 11.89 -11.38 -17.81
C LEU A 289 11.34 -12.80 -18.01
N ILE A 290 11.26 -13.61 -16.95
CA ILE A 290 10.65 -14.96 -17.02
C ILE A 290 9.14 -14.86 -17.18
N GLU A 291 8.48 -13.97 -16.45
CA GLU A 291 7.03 -13.74 -16.56
C GLU A 291 6.62 -13.19 -17.92
N GLU A 292 7.44 -12.33 -18.53
CA GLU A 292 7.18 -11.71 -19.84
C GLU A 292 7.58 -12.60 -21.03
N ARG A 293 8.12 -13.81 -20.80
CA ARG A 293 8.42 -14.74 -21.90
C ARG A 293 7.12 -15.22 -22.55
N GLU A 294 6.97 -14.92 -23.84
CA GLU A 294 5.87 -15.43 -24.67
C GLU A 294 6.04 -16.92 -25.03
N GLU A 295 7.27 -17.46 -24.90
CA GLU A 295 7.54 -18.86 -25.17
C GLU A 295 6.83 -19.76 -24.14
N VAL A 296 5.98 -20.66 -24.66
CA VAL A 296 5.33 -21.70 -23.86
C VAL A 296 6.42 -22.45 -23.08
N PRO A 297 6.36 -22.51 -21.73
CA PRO A 297 7.31 -23.28 -20.95
C PRO A 297 7.44 -24.69 -21.51
N GLU A 298 8.64 -25.29 -21.45
CA GLU A 298 8.81 -26.67 -21.90
C GLU A 298 7.66 -27.52 -21.37
N PRO A 299 6.96 -28.26 -22.26
CA PRO A 299 5.76 -28.96 -21.88
C PRO A 299 6.07 -29.85 -20.69
N SER A 300 5.31 -29.66 -19.61
CA SER A 300 5.36 -30.57 -18.48
C SER A 300 5.28 -31.99 -19.00
N SER A 301 6.09 -32.89 -18.46
CA SER A 301 6.01 -34.32 -18.78
C SER A 301 4.61 -34.92 -18.54
N ARG A 302 3.75 -34.18 -17.86
CA ARG A 302 2.34 -34.50 -17.65
C ARG A 302 1.51 -34.01 -18.83
N VAL A 303 0.85 -34.94 -19.51
CA VAL A 303 -0.25 -34.62 -20.42
C VAL A 303 -1.44 -34.14 -19.59
N VAL A 304 -1.74 -32.84 -19.67
CA VAL A 304 -2.86 -32.23 -18.92
C VAL A 304 -4.07 -32.09 -19.83
N HIS A 305 -5.11 -32.88 -19.59
CA HIS A 305 -6.43 -32.64 -20.17
C HIS A 305 -7.15 -31.55 -19.37
N LYS A 306 -7.13 -30.32 -19.89
CA LYS A 306 -7.86 -29.20 -19.29
C LYS A 306 -9.32 -29.25 -19.75
N ARG A 307 -10.26 -29.46 -18.83
CA ARG A 307 -11.66 -29.08 -19.08
C ARG A 307 -11.75 -27.57 -19.04
N ARG A 308 -12.62 -26.97 -19.87
CA ARG A 308 -12.92 -25.54 -19.78
C ARG A 308 -13.37 -25.27 -18.36
N TYR A 309 -12.71 -24.33 -17.69
CA TYR A 309 -13.11 -23.90 -16.37
C TYR A 309 -14.50 -23.27 -16.47
N SER A 310 -15.44 -23.78 -15.69
CA SER A 310 -16.76 -23.22 -15.48
C SER A 310 -16.88 -22.99 -13.98
N GLU A 311 -17.01 -21.73 -13.57
CA GLU A 311 -17.42 -21.40 -12.20
C GLU A 311 -18.68 -22.19 -11.86
N SER A 312 -18.62 -22.86 -10.71
CA SER A 312 -19.76 -23.58 -10.20
C SER A 312 -20.83 -22.60 -9.71
N SER A 313 -22.05 -23.09 -9.49
CA SER A 313 -23.11 -22.30 -8.86
C SER A 313 -22.76 -21.85 -7.45
N GLU A 314 -21.88 -22.59 -6.75
CA GLU A 314 -21.38 -22.22 -5.43
C GLU A 314 -20.38 -21.05 -5.52
N ASP A 315 -19.54 -21.02 -6.56
CA ASP A 315 -18.60 -19.92 -6.81
C ASP A 315 -19.34 -18.60 -7.12
N ARG A 316 -20.48 -18.68 -7.82
CA ARG A 316 -21.30 -17.51 -8.19
C ARG A 316 -22.16 -16.98 -7.05
N MET A 317 -22.65 -17.86 -6.17
CA MET A 317 -23.42 -17.44 -4.99
C MET A 317 -22.56 -16.66 -3.99
N ALA A 318 -21.25 -16.88 -3.97
CA ALA A 318 -20.33 -16.10 -3.14
C ALA A 318 -20.06 -14.68 -3.67
N GLU A 319 -20.31 -14.41 -4.96
CA GLU A 319 -20.10 -13.08 -5.56
C GLU A 319 -21.33 -12.16 -5.46
N GLU A 320 -22.52 -12.72 -5.22
CA GLU A 320 -23.78 -11.96 -5.12
C GLU A 320 -24.10 -11.49 -3.69
N ASP A 321 -23.37 -11.98 -2.68
CA ASP A 321 -23.52 -11.62 -1.26
C ASP A 321 -22.51 -10.56 -0.76
N ASP A 322 -21.66 -9.98 -1.63
CA ASP A 322 -20.64 -8.95 -1.31
C ASP A 322 -20.91 -7.54 -1.88
#